data_AF-A0A1B7MH59-F1
#
_entry.id   AF-A0A1B7MH59-F1
#
_cell.length_a   1.000
_cell.length_b   1.000
_cell.length_c   1.000
_cell.angle_alpha   90.00
_cell.angle_beta   90.00
_cell.angle_gamma   90.00
#
_symmetry.space_group_name_H-M   'P 1'
#
loop_
_entity.id
_entity.type
_entity.pdbx_description
1 polymer ?
#
loop_
_entity_poly.entity_id
_entity_poly.type
_entity_poly.pdbx_seq_one_letter_code
_entity_poly.pdbx_strand_id
1 'polypeptide(L)'
;MKSESRVVLVKGVAWKTWRAFVYYCYTGIINFSGLRSQVTTEATPQSPSNDGPPHCSPKSMYQLARKLRINTLSQFAFEAIETRLSAANILDEAFSKFTARHDAVREMELALLVKHRSEPHVLRGLPAKMEAVVMGSMPHAGPVIIALYQRITQTPSQD
;
A
#
# COMPACT_ATOMS: atom_id res chain seq x y z
N MET A 1 37.08 -29.91 5.57
CA MET A 1 36.41 -28.70 6.09
C MET A 1 34.91 -28.92 6.07
N LYS A 2 34.26 -29.13 7.22
CA LYS A 2 32.78 -29.07 7.30
C LYS A 2 32.41 -27.60 7.21
N SER A 3 31.71 -27.18 6.17
CA SER A 3 31.11 -25.84 6.16
C SER A 3 30.05 -25.80 7.25
N GLU A 4 30.19 -24.88 8.21
CA GLU A 4 29.11 -24.63 9.16
C GLU A 4 27.91 -24.08 8.39
N SER A 5 26.79 -24.80 8.40
CA SER A 5 25.56 -24.34 7.79
C SER A 5 25.00 -23.16 8.59
N ARG A 6 25.03 -21.97 7.99
CA ARG A 6 24.40 -20.78 8.59
C ARG A 6 22.92 -20.76 8.21
N VAL A 7 22.05 -20.99 9.18
CA VAL A 7 20.59 -20.89 9.01
C VAL A 7 20.11 -19.57 9.61
N VAL A 8 19.44 -18.74 8.81
CA VAL A 8 18.85 -17.47 9.25
C VAL A 8 17.33 -17.55 9.14
N LEU A 9 16.64 -17.40 10.26
CA LEU A 9 15.18 -17.41 10.32
C LEU A 9 14.62 -16.00 10.08
N VAL A 10 13.90 -15.82 8.98
CA VAL A 10 13.25 -14.54 8.64
C VAL A 10 11.80 -14.56 9.14
N LYS A 11 11.49 -13.69 10.10
CA LYS A 11 10.12 -13.53 10.67
C LYS A 11 9.49 -12.22 10.23
N GLY A 12 8.16 -12.18 10.19
CA GLY A 12 7.39 -10.95 9.95
C GLY A 12 7.39 -10.46 8.50
N VAL A 13 7.66 -11.35 7.55
CA VAL A 13 7.60 -11.12 6.10
C VAL A 13 6.88 -12.29 5.45
N ALA A 14 5.94 -12.03 4.56
CA ALA A 14 5.28 -13.10 3.80
C ALA A 14 6.28 -13.79 2.86
N TRP A 15 6.17 -15.10 2.69
CA TRP A 15 7.05 -15.88 1.81
C TRP A 15 7.14 -15.30 0.39
N LYS A 16 5.99 -14.92 -0.21
CA LYS A 16 5.97 -14.32 -1.56
C LYS A 16 6.80 -13.04 -1.64
N THR A 17 6.73 -12.18 -0.63
CA THR A 17 7.52 -10.94 -0.55
C THR A 17 9.00 -11.24 -0.36
N TRP A 18 9.34 -12.20 0.50
CA TRP A 18 10.74 -12.60 0.71
C TRP A 18 11.36 -13.22 -0.54
N ARG A 19 10.65 -14.14 -1.21
CA ARG A 19 11.08 -14.75 -2.48
C ARG A 19 11.31 -13.68 -3.55
N ALA A 20 10.41 -12.69 -3.66
CA ALA A 20 10.58 -11.58 -4.60
C ALA A 20 11.76 -10.67 -4.24
N PHE A 21 12.00 -10.44 -2.95
CA PHE A 21 13.16 -9.69 -2.48
C PHE A 21 14.48 -10.40 -2.82
N VAL A 22 14.58 -11.70 -2.55
CA VAL A 22 15.77 -12.50 -2.90
C VAL A 22 15.99 -12.44 -4.41
N TYR A 23 14.95 -12.65 -5.22
CA TYR A 23 15.05 -12.55 -6.67
C TYR A 23 15.56 -11.17 -7.13
N TYR A 24 15.03 -10.09 -6.54
CA TYR A 24 15.49 -8.72 -6.79
C TYR A 24 16.97 -8.53 -6.44
N CYS A 25 17.47 -9.09 -5.34
CA CYS A 25 18.88 -8.99 -4.98
C CYS A 25 19.82 -9.60 -6.03
N TYR A 26 19.39 -10.65 -6.74
CA TYR A 26 20.19 -11.30 -7.77
C TYR A 26 20.04 -10.66 -9.16
N THR A 27 18.86 -10.12 -9.49
CA THR A 27 18.51 -9.73 -10.87
C THR A 27 18.27 -8.24 -11.05
N GLY A 28 18.03 -7.50 -9.97
CA GLY A 28 17.53 -6.12 -10.00
C GLY A 28 16.05 -6.00 -10.42
N ILE A 29 15.36 -7.10 -10.74
CA ILE A 29 13.97 -7.09 -11.23
C ILE A 29 13.00 -7.28 -10.07
N ILE A 30 11.93 -6.47 -10.02
CA ILE A 30 10.84 -6.62 -9.06
C ILE A 30 9.47 -6.46 -9.71
N ASN A 31 8.56 -7.38 -9.42
CA ASN A 31 7.19 -7.35 -9.91
C ASN A 31 6.17 -7.19 -8.77
N PHE A 32 5.20 -6.30 -8.98
CA PHE A 32 4.17 -5.99 -7.99
C PHE A 32 2.79 -6.47 -8.44
N SER A 33 2.06 -7.12 -7.53
CA SER A 33 0.65 -7.46 -7.71
C SER A 33 -0.24 -6.22 -7.59
N GLY A 34 -1.52 -6.36 -7.97
CA GLY A 34 -2.54 -5.36 -7.65
C GLY A 34 -2.70 -5.12 -6.14
N LEU A 35 -3.31 -4.00 -5.78
CA LEU A 35 -3.75 -3.74 -4.41
C LEU A 35 -5.00 -4.56 -4.11
N ARG A 36 -5.16 -4.99 -2.86
CA ARG A 36 -6.35 -5.74 -2.43
C ARG A 36 -7.65 -4.94 -2.62
N SER A 37 -7.56 -3.62 -2.59
CA SER A 37 -8.67 -2.69 -2.77
C SER A 37 -9.06 -2.48 -4.24
N GLN A 38 -8.23 -2.92 -5.20
CA GLN A 38 -8.64 -2.95 -6.60
C GLN A 38 -9.69 -4.06 -6.73
N VAL A 39 -10.96 -3.66 -6.85
CA VAL A 39 -12.07 -4.57 -7.14
C VAL A 39 -11.73 -5.26 -8.46
N THR A 40 -11.26 -6.50 -8.38
CA THR A 40 -10.93 -7.28 -9.58
C THR A 40 -12.15 -8.14 -9.84
N THR A 41 -13.03 -7.67 -10.73
CA THR A 41 -14.15 -8.48 -11.27
C THR A 41 -13.64 -9.65 -12.12
N GLU A 42 -12.34 -9.73 -12.36
CA GLU A 42 -11.70 -10.84 -13.02
C GLU A 42 -10.58 -11.32 -12.13
N ALA A 43 -10.78 -12.48 -11.50
CA ALA A 43 -9.66 -13.27 -11.04
C ALA A 43 -8.79 -13.54 -12.27
N THR A 44 -7.80 -12.68 -12.54
CA THR A 44 -6.78 -12.99 -13.52
C THR A 44 -6.19 -14.30 -13.02
N PRO A 45 -6.28 -15.40 -13.78
CA PRO A 45 -5.61 -16.61 -13.39
C PRO A 45 -4.14 -16.25 -13.46
N GLN A 46 -3.53 -15.96 -12.30
CA GLN A 46 -2.09 -16.05 -12.15
C GLN A 46 -1.80 -17.55 -12.21
N SER A 47 -1.83 -18.08 -13.43
CA SER A 47 -1.23 -19.34 -13.79
C SER A 47 0.19 -19.30 -13.22
N PRO A 48 0.57 -20.25 -12.35
CA PRO A 48 1.92 -20.30 -11.84
C PRO A 48 2.80 -20.91 -12.94
N SER A 49 3.10 -20.15 -13.99
CA SER A 49 4.37 -20.40 -14.66
C SER A 49 5.43 -20.06 -13.63
N ASN A 50 5.98 -21.09 -12.98
CA ASN A 50 6.96 -20.96 -11.92
C ASN A 50 8.29 -20.34 -12.41
N ASP A 51 8.39 -20.11 -13.72
CA ASP A 51 9.56 -19.64 -14.44
C ASP A 51 9.63 -18.11 -14.58
N GLY A 52 8.54 -17.38 -14.24
CA GLY A 52 8.51 -15.92 -14.28
C GLY A 52 9.06 -15.26 -13.01
N PRO A 53 9.48 -13.97 -13.06
CA PRO A 53 9.87 -13.24 -11.87
C PRO A 53 8.72 -13.21 -10.84
N PRO A 54 9.00 -13.52 -9.57
CA PRO A 54 7.98 -13.61 -8.53
C PRO A 54 7.28 -12.26 -8.29
N HIS A 55 5.95 -12.29 -8.23
CA HIS A 55 5.13 -11.13 -7.85
C HIS A 55 4.96 -11.03 -6.34
N CYS A 56 4.92 -9.80 -5.82
CA CYS A 56 4.62 -9.54 -4.42
C CYS A 56 3.72 -8.32 -4.21
N SER A 57 3.13 -8.20 -3.02
CA SER A 57 2.37 -6.99 -2.65
C SER A 57 3.31 -5.80 -2.53
N PRO A 58 3.02 -4.66 -3.18
CA PRO A 58 3.86 -3.47 -3.11
C PRO A 58 3.93 -2.91 -1.68
N LYS A 59 2.85 -3.01 -0.89
CA LYS A 59 2.82 -2.60 0.52
C LYS A 59 3.78 -3.42 1.39
N SER A 60 3.73 -4.74 1.24
CA SER A 60 4.62 -5.64 1.99
C SER A 60 6.08 -5.42 1.60
N MET A 61 6.35 -5.18 0.32
CA MET A 61 7.70 -4.87 -0.14
C MET A 61 8.17 -3.50 0.36
N TYR A 62 7.31 -2.48 0.34
CA TYR A 62 7.61 -1.16 0.90
C TYR A 62 8.02 -1.27 2.37
N GLN A 63 7.26 -2.03 3.18
CA GLN A 63 7.60 -2.29 4.57
C GLN A 63 8.93 -3.02 4.73
N LEU A 64 9.19 -4.05 3.92
CA LEU A 64 10.43 -4.80 3.96
C LEU A 64 11.63 -3.93 3.58
N ALA A 65 11.55 -3.22 2.45
CA ALA A 65 12.60 -2.35 1.96
C ALA A 65 12.94 -1.24 2.96
N ARG A 66 11.93 -0.65 3.62
CA ARG A 66 12.14 0.31 4.71
C ARG A 66 12.85 -0.31 5.91
N LYS A 67 12.44 -1.50 6.35
CA LYS A 67 13.11 -2.23 7.46
C LYS A 67 14.57 -2.53 7.14
N LEU A 68 14.86 -2.88 5.89
CA LEU A 68 16.21 -3.19 5.40
C LEU A 68 17.00 -1.94 4.97
N ARG A 69 16.40 -0.75 5.01
CA ARG A 69 16.98 0.54 4.58
C ARG A 69 17.43 0.55 3.11
N ILE A 70 16.70 -0.14 2.24
CA ILE A 70 16.95 -0.19 0.79
C ILE A 70 16.06 0.87 0.11
N ASN A 71 16.58 2.10 0.04
CA ASN A 71 15.80 3.26 -0.39
C ASN A 71 15.24 3.12 -1.81
N THR A 72 16.04 2.63 -2.76
CA THR A 72 15.63 2.42 -4.16
C THR A 72 14.44 1.46 -4.27
N LEU A 73 14.50 0.32 -3.59
CA LEU A 73 13.41 -0.66 -3.57
C LEU A 73 12.17 -0.13 -2.84
N SER A 74 12.37 0.68 -1.79
CA SER A 74 11.26 1.34 -1.11
C SER A 74 10.57 2.36 -2.03
N GLN A 75 11.33 3.06 -2.86
CA GLN A 75 10.81 4.01 -3.84
C GLN A 75 10.02 3.29 -4.95
N PHE A 76 10.56 2.21 -5.52
CA PHE A 76 9.83 1.40 -6.50
C PHE A 76 8.52 0.84 -5.94
N ALA A 77 8.54 0.39 -4.68
CA ALA A 77 7.33 -0.10 -4.02
C ALA A 77 6.32 1.04 -3.73
N PHE A 78 6.81 2.25 -3.43
CA PHE A 78 5.99 3.44 -3.25
C PHE A 78 5.27 3.85 -4.53
N GLU A 79 6.01 3.98 -5.64
CA GLU A 79 5.47 4.28 -6.97
C GLU A 79 4.48 3.19 -7.42
N ALA A 80 4.77 1.93 -7.10
CA ALA A 80 3.86 0.84 -7.38
C ALA A 80 2.54 0.95 -6.59
N ILE A 81 2.55 1.48 -5.36
CA ILE A 81 1.32 1.79 -4.62
C ILE A 81 0.59 2.92 -5.32
N GLU A 82 1.26 4.04 -5.56
CA GLU A 82 0.69 5.25 -6.16
C GLU A 82 -0.01 4.98 -7.50
N THR A 83 0.68 4.29 -8.41
CA THR A 83 0.16 3.95 -9.75
C THR A 83 -1.05 3.00 -9.74
N ARG A 84 -1.36 2.36 -8.60
CA ARG A 84 -2.49 1.43 -8.44
C ARG A 84 -3.67 2.05 -7.68
N LEU A 85 -3.55 3.32 -7.29
CA LEU A 85 -4.65 4.06 -6.66
C LEU A 85 -5.56 4.67 -7.72
N SER A 86 -6.85 4.76 -7.39
CA SER A 86 -7.87 5.38 -8.22
C SER A 86 -9.01 5.90 -7.35
N ALA A 87 -9.91 6.70 -7.93
CA ALA A 87 -11.11 7.17 -7.23
C ALA A 87 -11.96 6.04 -6.64
N ALA A 88 -11.90 4.83 -7.23
CA ALA A 88 -12.68 3.68 -6.78
C ALA A 88 -12.12 3.03 -5.49
N ASN A 89 -10.81 3.10 -5.24
CA ASN A 89 -10.18 2.42 -4.11
C ASN A 89 -9.51 3.36 -3.09
N ILE A 90 -9.31 4.64 -3.44
CA ILE A 90 -8.54 5.58 -2.62
C ILE A 90 -9.12 5.77 -1.22
N LEU A 91 -10.45 5.72 -1.08
CA LEU A 91 -11.10 5.87 0.21
C LEU A 91 -10.82 4.68 1.14
N ASP A 92 -10.81 3.45 0.61
CA ASP A 92 -10.44 2.27 1.38
C ASP A 92 -8.97 2.29 1.76
N GLU A 93 -8.13 2.80 0.87
CA GLU A 93 -6.69 2.87 1.06
C GLU A 93 -6.28 3.91 2.09
N ALA A 94 -6.79 5.14 1.98
CA ALA A 94 -6.50 6.23 2.90
C ALA A 94 -6.82 5.87 4.35
N PHE A 95 -7.91 5.11 4.57
CA PHE A 95 -8.35 4.64 5.89
C PHE A 95 -7.75 3.28 6.30
N SER A 96 -6.77 2.77 5.57
CA SER A 96 -6.15 1.48 5.87
C SER A 96 -5.17 1.56 7.05
N LYS A 97 -4.97 0.42 7.73
CA LYS A 97 -3.92 0.28 8.77
C LYS A 97 -2.51 0.51 8.23
N PHE A 98 -2.31 0.29 6.94
CA PHE A 98 -1.01 0.49 6.28
C PHE A 98 -0.70 1.98 6.22
N THR A 99 -1.62 2.76 5.67
CA THR A 99 -1.50 4.21 5.48
C THR A 99 -1.31 4.93 6.80
N ALA A 100 -2.06 4.55 7.84
CA ALA A 100 -1.89 5.12 9.18
C ALA A 100 -0.47 5.00 9.74
N ARG A 101 0.32 3.99 9.32
CA ARG A 101 1.69 3.73 9.81
C ARG A 101 2.80 4.29 8.93
N HIS A 102 2.48 4.82 7.76
CA HIS A 102 3.47 5.22 6.77
C HIS A 102 3.20 6.64 6.29
N ASP A 103 3.84 7.62 6.93
CA ASP A 103 3.58 9.04 6.71
C ASP A 103 3.68 9.44 5.24
N ALA A 104 4.75 9.07 4.53
CA ALA A 104 4.89 9.39 3.11
C ALA A 104 3.74 8.84 2.25
N VAL A 105 3.27 7.61 2.54
CA VAL A 105 2.12 7.02 1.84
C VAL A 105 0.84 7.76 2.20
N ARG A 106 0.64 8.08 3.48
CA ARG A 106 -0.51 8.84 3.96
C ARG A 106 -0.60 10.20 3.29
N GLU A 107 0.51 10.89 3.15
CA GLU A 107 0.55 12.20 2.51
C GLU A 107 0.13 12.11 1.04
N MET A 108 0.67 11.15 0.30
CA MET A 108 0.33 10.91 -1.11
C MET A 108 -1.13 10.45 -1.28
N GLU A 109 -1.61 9.49 -0.50
CA GLU A 109 -2.98 8.98 -0.58
C GLU A 109 -4.01 10.06 -0.21
N LEU A 110 -3.74 10.89 0.81
CA LEU A 110 -4.63 11.98 1.19
C LEU A 110 -4.67 13.10 0.15
N ALA A 111 -3.54 13.41 -0.50
CA ALA A 111 -3.52 14.35 -1.62
C ALA A 111 -4.42 13.85 -2.77
N LEU A 112 -4.32 12.56 -3.09
CA LEU A 112 -5.15 11.93 -4.12
C LEU A 112 -6.63 11.87 -3.70
N LEU A 113 -6.94 11.58 -2.44
CA LEU A 113 -8.30 11.57 -1.91
C LEU A 113 -8.95 12.96 -2.01
N VAL A 114 -8.22 14.02 -1.66
CA VAL A 114 -8.71 15.41 -1.77
C VAL A 114 -8.92 15.81 -3.22
N LYS A 115 -8.07 15.34 -4.14
CA LYS A 115 -8.25 15.53 -5.59
C LYS A 115 -9.53 14.85 -6.11
N HIS A 116 -9.85 13.66 -5.61
CA HIS A 116 -11.05 12.90 -5.98
C HIS A 116 -12.25 13.12 -5.06
N ARG A 117 -12.26 14.18 -4.24
CA ARG A 117 -13.29 14.40 -3.21
C ARG A 117 -14.72 14.49 -3.75
N SER A 118 -14.88 14.94 -5.00
CA SER A 118 -16.18 15.09 -5.66
C SER A 118 -16.62 13.84 -6.44
N GLU A 119 -15.79 12.79 -6.48
CA GLU A 119 -16.12 11.56 -7.19
C GLU A 119 -17.26 10.80 -6.50
N PRO A 120 -18.25 10.26 -7.24
CA PRO A 120 -19.40 9.57 -6.66
C PRO A 120 -19.05 8.39 -5.75
N HIS A 121 -17.96 7.69 -6.04
CA HIS A 121 -17.49 6.58 -5.21
C HIS A 121 -16.98 7.05 -3.84
N VAL A 122 -16.26 8.17 -3.80
CA VAL A 122 -15.74 8.76 -2.58
C VAL A 122 -16.87 9.34 -1.74
N LEU A 123 -17.75 10.14 -2.35
CA LEU A 123 -18.88 10.78 -1.66
C LEU A 123 -19.83 9.75 -1.02
N ARG A 124 -20.14 8.66 -1.73
CA ARG A 124 -21.02 7.60 -1.20
C ARG A 124 -20.38 6.77 -0.08
N GLY A 125 -19.07 6.52 -0.17
CA GLY A 125 -18.37 5.69 0.82
C GLY A 125 -18.00 6.44 2.09
N LEU A 126 -17.85 7.77 2.02
CA LEU A 126 -17.33 8.57 3.13
C LEU A 126 -18.19 8.49 4.40
N PRO A 127 -19.54 8.58 4.35
CA PRO A 127 -20.37 8.45 5.55
C PRO A 127 -20.14 7.14 6.29
N ALA A 128 -20.07 6.01 5.58
CA ALA A 128 -19.83 4.70 6.17
C ALA A 128 -18.44 4.60 6.83
N LYS A 129 -17.41 5.23 6.24
CA LYS A 129 -16.08 5.32 6.86
C LYS A 129 -16.11 6.14 8.14
N MET A 130 -16.78 7.28 8.13
CA MET A 130 -16.88 8.15 9.31
C MET A 130 -17.64 7.46 10.44
N GLU A 131 -18.74 6.78 10.14
CA GLU A 131 -19.48 5.99 11.13
C GLU A 131 -18.62 4.88 11.73
N ALA A 132 -17.85 4.14 10.91
CA ALA A 132 -16.93 3.12 11.40
C ALA A 132 -15.83 3.68 12.32
N VAL A 133 -15.40 4.93 12.11
CA VAL A 133 -14.47 5.62 13.01
C VAL A 133 -15.12 5.93 14.34
N VAL A 134 -16.31 6.55 14.31
CA VAL A 134 -17.06 6.95 15.51
C VAL A 134 -17.38 5.73 16.38
N MET A 135 -17.72 4.61 15.76
CA MET A 135 -17.97 3.33 16.43
C MET A 135 -16.70 2.64 16.97
N GLY A 136 -15.51 3.21 16.78
CA GLY A 136 -14.25 2.64 17.25
C GLY A 136 -13.74 1.46 16.42
N SER A 137 -14.38 1.12 15.30
CA SER A 137 -13.99 0.02 14.40
C SER A 137 -12.69 0.32 13.62
N MET A 138 -12.24 1.58 13.61
CA MET A 138 -10.99 2.02 12.97
C MET A 138 -10.10 2.81 13.94
N PRO A 139 -9.46 2.15 14.94
CA PRO A 139 -8.64 2.85 15.94
C PRO A 139 -7.41 3.55 15.34
N HIS A 140 -7.00 3.16 14.14
CA HIS A 140 -5.87 3.74 13.41
C HIS A 140 -6.23 4.96 12.56
N ALA A 141 -7.51 5.34 12.46
CA ALA A 141 -7.96 6.40 11.54
C ALA A 141 -7.73 7.83 12.06
N GLY A 142 -7.45 8.03 13.35
CA GLY A 142 -7.28 9.36 13.94
C GLY A 142 -6.30 10.27 13.17
N PRO A 143 -5.05 9.83 12.91
CA PRO A 143 -4.09 10.61 12.13
C PRO A 143 -4.57 10.92 10.70
N VAL A 144 -5.32 10.00 10.07
CA VAL A 144 -5.85 10.18 8.72
C VAL A 144 -6.90 11.29 8.70
N ILE A 145 -7.80 11.31 9.67
CA ILE A 145 -8.88 12.29 9.77
C ILE A 145 -8.35 13.69 10.08
N ILE A 146 -7.42 13.80 11.04
CA ILE A 146 -6.78 15.08 11.37
C ILE A 146 -6.12 15.66 10.13
N ALA A 147 -5.34 14.84 9.42
CA ALA A 147 -4.61 15.26 8.24
C ALA A 147 -5.54 15.57 7.04
N LEU A 148 -6.68 14.86 6.92
CA LEU A 148 -7.70 15.15 5.92
C LEU A 148 -8.41 16.48 6.21
N TYR A 149 -8.83 16.71 7.45
CA TYR A 149 -9.47 17.96 7.87
C TYR A 149 -8.57 19.16 7.61
N GLN A 150 -7.30 19.09 8.02
CA GLN A 150 -6.30 20.13 7.75
C GLN A 150 -6.20 20.47 6.26
N ARG A 151 -6.12 19.46 5.39
CA ARG A 151 -6.06 19.69 3.93
C ARG A 151 -7.31 20.36 3.39
N ILE A 152 -8.49 19.93 3.82
CA ILE A 152 -9.75 20.53 3.36
C ILE A 152 -9.82 22.01 3.77
N THR A 153 -9.40 22.34 5.00
CA THR A 153 -9.39 23.73 5.49
C THR A 153 -8.36 24.63 4.80
N GLN A 154 -7.29 24.03 4.26
CA GLN A 154 -6.20 24.75 3.60
C GLN A 154 -6.32 24.79 2.08
N THR A 155 -7.23 24.01 1.49
CA THR A 155 -7.47 24.04 0.04
C THR A 155 -8.39 25.23 -0.25
N PRO A 156 -7.92 26.31 -0.90
CA PRO A 156 -8.81 27.41 -1.29
C PRO A 156 -9.89 26.84 -2.21
N SER A 157 -11.14 27.26 -1.97
CA SER A 157 -12.26 27.01 -2.88
C SER A 157 -11.82 27.41 -4.29
N GLN A 158 -11.68 26.43 -5.18
CA GLN A 158 -11.63 26.74 -6.60
C GLN A 158 -13.07 27.03 -7.00
N ASP A 159 -13.45 28.29 -6.83
CA ASP A 159 -14.61 28.91 -7.47
C ASP A 159 -14.34 29.13 -8.96
#